data_AF-A0A1B8Y6N1-F1
#
_entry.id   AF-A0A1B8Y6N1-F1
#
_cell.length_a   1.000
_cell.length_b   1.000
_cell.length_c   1.000
_cell.angle_alpha   90.00
_cell.angle_beta   90.00
_cell.angle_gamma   90.00
#
_symmetry.space_group_name_H-M   'P 1'
#
loop_
_entity.id
_entity.type
_entity.pdbx_description
1 polymer ?
#
loop_
_entity_poly.entity_id
_entity_poly.type
_entity_poly.pdbx_seq_one_letter_code
_entity_poly.pdbx_strand_id
1 'polypeptide(L)'
;TERIMEAIELHREETAKLEEHRALCKAAGKELPHRTHPILQAYGNISPSDYVLDVFKKVKSSELEESLLVLPFSYVSDALALFRDYIRQGRDVELICRCLFFLLRIHFGQITSNQMLLGVIEDLKNCTISRVAEVRDMMGVNMAALQFLKREVGAREEVQFFADATERFEEKKRKRKKNEKLLLAVV
;
A
#
# COMPACT_ATOMS: atom_id res chain seq x y z
N THR A 1 21.12 4.54 2.79
CA THR A 1 21.43 5.78 3.52
C THR A 1 21.52 6.97 2.58
N GLU A 2 22.59 7.11 1.80
CA GLU A 2 22.88 8.28 0.92
C GLU A 2 21.75 8.56 -0.08
N ARG A 3 21.20 7.51 -0.70
CA ARG A 3 20.09 7.64 -1.66
C ARG A 3 18.84 8.32 -1.09
N ILE A 4 18.50 8.07 0.18
CA ILE A 4 17.32 8.69 0.81
C ILE A 4 17.58 10.19 1.00
N MET A 5 18.78 10.55 1.47
CA MET A 5 19.17 11.96 1.64
C MET A 5 19.17 12.70 0.31
N GLU A 6 19.80 12.12 -0.72
CA GLU A 6 19.84 12.69 -2.08
C GLU A 6 18.43 12.90 -2.65
N ALA A 7 17.52 11.95 -2.44
CA ALA A 7 16.15 12.06 -2.91
C ALA A 7 15.39 13.19 -2.21
N ILE A 8 15.53 13.31 -0.88
CA ILE A 8 14.91 14.38 -0.10
C ILE A 8 15.50 15.74 -0.49
N GLU A 9 16.81 15.84 -0.69
CA GLU A 9 17.46 17.09 -1.12
C GLU A 9 16.98 17.50 -2.51
N LEU A 10 16.93 16.56 -3.46
CA LEU A 10 16.36 16.81 -4.79
C LEU A 10 14.91 17.29 -4.68
N HIS A 11 14.09 16.66 -3.85
CA HIS A 11 12.72 17.10 -3.61
C HIS A 11 12.67 18.53 -3.08
N ARG A 12 13.53 18.86 -2.11
CA ARG A 12 13.61 20.20 -1.52
C ARG A 12 13.98 21.25 -2.55
N GLU A 13 15.02 21.01 -3.34
CA GLU A 13 15.47 21.92 -4.39
C GLU A 13 14.42 22.11 -5.49
N GLU A 14 13.82 21.02 -5.98
CA GLU A 14 12.86 21.09 -7.07
C GLU A 14 11.54 21.73 -6.62
N THR A 15 11.11 21.49 -5.38
CA THR A 15 9.92 22.14 -4.82
C THR A 15 10.14 23.64 -4.70
N ALA A 16 11.30 24.09 -4.22
CA ALA A 16 11.64 25.51 -4.16
C ALA A 16 11.64 26.17 -5.56
N LYS A 17 12.28 25.53 -6.55
CA LYS A 17 12.28 26.02 -7.94
C LYS A 17 10.87 26.08 -8.54
N LEU A 18 10.02 25.10 -8.23
CA LEU A 18 8.62 25.07 -8.66
C LEU A 18 7.80 26.19 -8.03
N GLU A 19 8.01 26.50 -6.75
CA GLU A 19 7.36 27.60 -6.05
C GLU A 19 7.77 28.96 -6.62
N GLU A 20 9.07 29.18 -6.84
CA GLU A 20 9.59 30.38 -7.49
C GLU A 20 9.03 30.54 -8.91
N HIS A 21 9.06 29.47 -9.70
CA HIS A 21 8.50 29.46 -11.05
C HIS A 21 7.01 29.78 -11.06
N ARG A 22 6.25 29.21 -10.12
CA ARG A 22 4.82 29.49 -9.97
C ARG A 22 4.55 30.94 -9.59
N ALA A 23 5.37 31.52 -8.72
CA ALA A 23 5.29 32.94 -8.37
C ALA A 23 5.57 33.85 -9.58
N LEU A 24 6.61 33.53 -10.37
CA LEU A 24 6.96 34.27 -11.59
C LEU A 24 5.87 34.16 -12.66
N CYS A 25 5.29 32.99 -12.87
CA CYS A 25 4.18 32.80 -13.82
C CYS A 25 2.95 33.61 -13.39
N LYS A 26 2.64 33.62 -12.09
CA LYS A 26 1.52 34.41 -11.55
C LYS A 26 1.76 35.92 -11.71
N ALA A 27 2.99 36.38 -11.53
CA ALA A 27 3.36 37.78 -11.74
C ALA A 27 3.34 38.19 -13.23
N ALA A 28 3.76 37.29 -14.12
CA ALA A 28 3.82 37.54 -15.56
C ALA A 28 2.51 37.31 -16.31
N GLY A 29 1.52 36.67 -15.68
CA GLY A 29 0.23 36.31 -16.29
C GLY A 29 0.34 35.29 -17.44
N LYS A 30 1.48 34.60 -17.58
CA LYS A 30 1.76 33.62 -18.63
C LYS A 30 2.62 32.49 -18.08
N GLU A 31 2.50 31.30 -18.68
CA GLU A 31 3.36 30.17 -18.34
C GLU A 31 4.77 30.39 -18.89
N LEU A 32 5.73 30.46 -17.98
CA LEU A 32 7.15 30.52 -18.31
C LEU A 32 7.68 29.09 -18.52
N PRO A 33 8.67 28.88 -19.38
CA PRO A 33 9.31 27.56 -19.50
C PRO A 33 10.05 27.20 -18.21
N HIS A 34 9.78 26.01 -17.68
CA HIS A 34 10.47 25.42 -16.53
C HIS A 34 11.29 24.22 -16.99
N ARG A 35 12.55 24.11 -16.53
CA ARG A 35 13.38 22.93 -16.79
C ARG A 35 13.33 22.03 -15.56
N THR A 36 12.76 20.84 -15.73
CA THR A 36 12.75 19.79 -14.71
C THR A 36 14.13 19.16 -14.55
N HIS A 37 14.46 18.70 -13.34
CA HIS A 37 15.72 18.02 -13.09
C HIS A 37 15.92 16.78 -14.00
N PRO A 38 17.13 16.55 -14.57
CA PRO A 38 17.39 15.42 -15.48
C PRO A 38 17.08 14.04 -14.87
N ILE A 39 17.28 13.87 -13.56
CA ILE A 39 16.93 12.63 -12.87
C ILE A 39 15.42 12.37 -12.95
N LEU A 40 14.59 13.39 -12.70
CA LEU A 40 13.13 13.25 -12.79
C LEU A 40 12.68 12.98 -14.23
N GLN A 41 13.34 13.61 -15.21
CA GLN A 41 13.10 13.33 -16.63
C GLN A 41 13.43 11.88 -17.01
N ALA A 42 14.58 11.38 -16.56
CA ALA A 42 15.00 10.00 -16.81
C ALA A 42 14.05 8.96 -16.19
N TYR A 43 13.36 9.33 -15.12
CA TYR A 43 12.32 8.52 -14.48
C TYR A 43 10.93 8.68 -15.12
N GLY A 44 10.81 9.43 -16.22
CA GLY A 44 9.55 9.59 -16.96
C GLY A 44 8.75 10.83 -16.57
N ASN A 45 9.42 11.91 -16.14
CA ASN A 45 8.79 13.16 -15.68
C ASN A 45 7.87 12.96 -14.46
N ILE A 46 8.30 12.12 -13.52
CA ILE A 46 7.60 11.94 -12.25
C ILE A 46 7.74 13.18 -11.35
N SER A 47 6.81 13.35 -10.41
CA SER A 47 6.92 14.44 -9.45
C SER A 47 8.12 14.22 -8.50
N PRO A 48 8.73 15.29 -7.96
CA PRO A 48 9.82 15.15 -6.99
C PRO A 48 9.41 14.33 -5.77
N SER A 49 8.14 14.42 -5.35
CA SER A 49 7.59 13.64 -4.24
C SER A 49 7.47 12.16 -4.61
N ASP A 50 6.97 11.83 -5.80
CA ASP A 50 6.91 10.43 -6.25
C ASP A 50 8.30 9.78 -6.31
N TYR A 51 9.31 10.54 -6.74
CA TYR A 51 10.70 10.05 -6.76
C TYR A 51 11.20 9.68 -5.37
N VAL A 52 10.92 10.50 -4.35
CA VAL A 52 11.28 10.17 -2.96
C VAL A 52 10.61 8.87 -2.54
N LEU A 53 9.31 8.73 -2.76
CA LEU A 53 8.57 7.52 -2.41
C LEU A 53 9.15 6.27 -3.08
N ASP A 54 9.50 6.36 -4.37
CA ASP A 54 10.13 5.26 -5.10
C ASP A 54 11.51 4.88 -4.54
N VAL A 55 12.29 5.86 -4.08
CA VAL A 55 13.56 5.58 -3.40
C VAL A 55 13.31 4.82 -2.09
N PHE A 56 12.32 5.24 -1.28
CA PHE A 56 11.95 4.51 -0.06
C PHE A 56 11.53 3.06 -0.35
N LYS A 57 10.76 2.82 -1.42
CA LYS A 57 10.34 1.46 -1.84
C LYS A 57 11.51 0.56 -2.25
N LYS A 58 12.54 1.14 -2.87
CA LYS A 58 13.70 0.39 -3.37
C LYS A 58 14.68 0.00 -2.26
N VAL A 59 14.59 0.61 -1.08
CA VAL A 59 15.42 0.23 0.06
C VAL A 59 14.99 -1.14 0.56
N LYS A 60 15.94 -2.06 0.73
CA LYS A 60 15.63 -3.39 1.26
C LYS A 60 15.05 -3.26 2.67
N SER A 61 14.02 -4.04 2.97
CA SER A 61 13.36 -4.01 4.28
C SER A 61 14.34 -4.24 5.45
N SER A 62 15.36 -5.09 5.27
CA SER A 62 16.41 -5.35 6.26
C SER A 62 17.34 -4.17 6.52
N GLU A 63 17.52 -3.29 5.55
CA GLU A 63 18.46 -2.15 5.59
C GLU A 63 17.74 -0.81 5.85
N LEU A 64 16.40 -0.83 5.97
CA LEU A 64 15.58 0.37 6.05
C LEU A 64 15.83 1.16 7.33
N GLU A 65 15.80 0.49 8.49
CA GLU A 65 16.00 1.13 9.78
C GLU A 65 17.44 1.66 9.93
N GLU A 66 18.44 0.90 9.49
CA GLU A 66 19.83 1.37 9.43
C GLU A 66 19.98 2.57 8.50
N SER A 67 19.25 2.58 7.38
CA SER A 67 19.24 3.70 6.44
C SER A 67 18.67 4.99 7.01
N LEU A 68 17.66 4.87 7.88
CA LEU A 68 17.02 6.00 8.56
C LEU A 68 17.78 6.46 9.80
N LEU A 69 18.52 5.56 10.46
CA LEU A 69 19.25 5.87 11.70
C LEU A 69 20.34 6.92 11.49
N VAL A 70 20.98 6.92 10.32
CA VAL A 70 22.07 7.86 10.01
C VAL A 70 21.59 9.17 9.40
N LEU A 71 20.27 9.37 9.27
CA LEU A 71 19.70 10.55 8.62
C LEU A 71 19.85 11.78 9.55
N PRO A 72 20.46 12.89 9.09
CA PRO A 72 20.50 14.10 9.88
C PRO A 72 19.09 14.67 10.10
N PHE A 73 18.86 15.30 11.25
CA PHE A 73 17.52 15.75 11.66
C PHE A 73 16.84 16.72 10.68
N SER A 74 17.61 17.53 9.93
CA SER A 74 17.07 18.42 8.89
C SER A 74 16.27 17.66 7.82
N TYR A 75 16.78 16.51 7.38
CA TYR A 75 16.09 15.65 6.42
C TYR A 75 14.92 14.91 7.04
N VAL A 76 14.96 14.66 8.36
CA VAL A 76 13.86 14.03 9.10
C VAL A 76 12.64 14.95 9.12
N SER A 77 12.81 16.25 9.36
CA SER A 77 11.69 17.20 9.27
C SER A 77 11.03 17.21 7.90
N ASP A 78 11.81 17.20 6.82
CA ASP A 78 11.30 17.16 5.45
C ASP A 78 10.60 15.83 5.15
N ALA A 79 11.19 14.71 5.60
CA ALA A 79 10.58 13.38 5.46
C ALA A 79 9.24 13.27 6.19
N LEU A 80 9.12 13.83 7.40
CA LEU A 80 7.85 13.81 8.16
C LEU A 80 6.74 14.58 7.43
N ALA A 81 7.06 15.71 6.80
CA ALA A 81 6.10 16.46 5.97
C ALA A 81 5.65 15.64 4.75
N LEU A 82 6.58 14.96 4.07
CA LEU A 82 6.27 14.06 2.96
C LEU A 82 5.42 12.86 3.40
N PHE A 83 5.74 12.27 4.55
CA PHE A 83 4.98 11.13 5.09
C PHE A 83 3.53 11.49 5.37
N ARG A 84 3.28 12.71 5.89
CA ARG A 84 1.91 13.22 6.07
C ARG A 84 1.15 13.19 4.76
N ASP A 85 1.76 13.65 3.68
CA ASP A 85 1.11 13.75 2.38
C ASP A 85 0.89 12.36 1.76
N TYR A 86 1.85 11.44 1.87
CA TYR A 86 1.68 10.05 1.44
C TYR A 86 0.56 9.32 2.18
N ILE A 87 0.50 9.47 3.51
CA ILE A 87 -0.53 8.82 4.32
C ILE A 87 -1.91 9.38 3.98
N ARG A 88 -2.05 10.71 3.83
CA ARG A 88 -3.31 11.34 3.38
C ARG A 88 -3.75 10.83 2.01
N GLN A 89 -2.80 10.59 1.10
CA GLN A 89 -3.07 10.04 -0.24
C GLN A 89 -3.25 8.51 -0.24
N GLY A 90 -2.90 7.81 0.85
CA GLY A 90 -3.03 6.35 0.94
C GLY A 90 -1.94 5.59 0.21
N ARG A 91 -0.81 6.24 -0.02
CA ARG A 91 0.32 5.69 -0.76
C ARG A 91 1.23 4.95 0.20
N ASP A 92 1.39 3.65 -0.03
CA ASP A 92 2.34 2.77 0.67
C ASP A 92 2.30 2.92 2.19
N VAL A 93 1.08 2.98 2.73
CA VAL A 93 0.79 3.34 4.12
C VAL A 93 1.60 2.49 5.11
N GLU A 94 1.73 1.18 4.88
CA GLU A 94 2.50 0.30 5.75
C GLU A 94 3.99 0.68 5.81
N LEU A 95 4.62 0.87 4.65
CA LEU A 95 6.03 1.26 4.54
C LEU A 95 6.27 2.61 5.22
N ILE A 96 5.40 3.59 4.91
CA ILE A 96 5.53 4.95 5.45
C ILE A 96 5.30 4.96 6.96
N CYS A 97 4.31 4.21 7.48
CA CYS A 97 4.11 4.05 8.92
C CYS A 97 5.32 3.41 9.60
N ARG A 98 5.94 2.40 8.99
CA ARG A 98 7.17 1.79 9.53
C ARG A 98 8.30 2.80 9.63
N CYS A 99 8.53 3.59 8.57
CA CYS A 99 9.55 4.65 8.57
C CYS A 99 9.23 5.73 9.61
N LEU A 100 7.97 6.19 9.65
CA LEU A 100 7.47 7.19 10.58
C LEU A 100 7.73 6.77 12.03
N PHE A 101 7.26 5.60 12.44
CA PHE A 101 7.40 5.14 13.83
C PHE A 101 8.86 4.96 14.23
N PHE A 102 9.71 4.51 13.30
CA PHE A 102 11.14 4.43 13.55
C PHE A 102 11.74 5.82 13.80
N LEU A 103 11.50 6.79 12.91
CA LEU A 103 12.00 8.17 13.04
C LEU A 103 11.48 8.87 14.30
N LEU A 104 10.19 8.71 14.62
CA LEU A 104 9.60 9.25 15.85
C LEU A 104 10.28 8.70 17.11
N ARG A 105 10.62 7.40 17.10
CA ARG A 105 11.28 6.75 18.23
C ARG A 105 12.69 7.28 18.44
N ILE A 106 13.49 7.43 17.38
CA ILE A 106 14.90 7.81 17.51
C ILE A 106 15.11 9.32 17.63
N HIS A 107 14.23 10.16 17.06
CA HIS A 107 14.34 11.62 17.10
C HIS A 107 13.36 12.28 18.09
N PHE A 108 12.75 11.53 19.00
CA PHE A 108 11.72 12.02 19.93
C PHE A 108 12.08 13.35 20.60
N GLY A 109 13.30 13.48 21.13
CA GLY A 109 13.75 14.72 21.81
C GLY A 109 13.87 15.93 20.88
N GLN A 110 14.35 15.73 19.65
CA GLN A 110 14.47 16.80 18.66
C GLN A 110 13.10 17.21 18.11
N ILE A 111 12.18 16.26 17.98
CA ILE A 111 10.81 16.53 17.53
C ILE A 111 10.03 17.30 18.59
N THR A 112 10.08 16.86 19.85
CA THR A 112 9.32 17.51 20.94
C THR A 112 9.86 18.89 21.32
N SER A 113 11.14 19.17 21.08
CA SER A 113 11.72 20.51 21.27
C SER A 113 11.43 21.49 20.12
N ASN A 114 11.00 21.01 18.95
CA ASN A 114 10.70 21.85 17.80
C ASN A 114 9.20 22.16 17.71
N GLN A 115 8.81 23.36 18.17
CA GLN A 115 7.41 23.83 18.17
C GLN A 115 6.75 23.80 16.78
N MET A 116 7.52 24.03 15.71
CA MET A 116 6.99 24.01 14.34
C MET A 116 6.59 22.60 13.89
N LEU A 117 7.22 21.55 14.44
CA LEU A 117 6.90 20.17 14.10
C LEU A 117 5.67 19.65 14.85
N LEU A 118 5.27 20.26 15.97
CA LEU A 118 4.12 19.78 16.75
C LEU A 118 2.84 19.72 15.91
N GLY A 119 2.56 20.74 15.10
CA GLY A 119 1.42 20.73 14.19
C GLY A 119 1.51 19.63 13.12
N VAL A 120 2.70 19.39 12.57
CA VAL A 120 2.94 18.31 11.59
C VAL A 120 2.72 16.93 12.23
N ILE A 121 3.18 16.75 13.47
CA ILE A 121 3.00 15.51 14.24
C ILE A 121 1.54 15.27 14.60
N GLU A 122 0.80 16.30 14.99
CA GLU A 122 -0.63 16.20 15.28
C GLU A 122 -1.41 15.80 14.03
N ASP A 123 -1.13 16.46 12.90
CA ASP A 123 -1.68 16.09 11.59
C ASP A 123 -1.34 14.65 11.21
N LEU A 124 -0.07 14.24 11.38
CA LEU A 124 0.41 12.88 11.13
C LEU A 124 -0.34 11.86 11.97
N LYS A 125 -0.52 12.13 13.27
CA LYS A 125 -1.29 11.25 14.16
C LYS A 125 -2.70 11.06 13.65
N ASN A 126 -3.40 12.15 13.33
CA ASN A 126 -4.79 12.10 12.90
C ASN A 126 -4.93 11.37 11.54
N CYS A 127 -4.09 11.70 10.55
CA CYS A 127 -4.17 11.05 9.24
C CYS A 127 -3.76 9.58 9.30
N THR A 128 -2.77 9.22 10.12
CA THR A 128 -2.32 7.83 10.29
C THR A 128 -3.40 6.98 10.93
N ILE A 129 -4.03 7.46 12.01
CA ILE A 129 -5.12 6.72 12.67
C ILE A 129 -6.30 6.50 11.70
N SER A 130 -6.74 7.55 11.00
CA SER A 130 -7.83 7.45 10.01
C SER A 130 -7.47 6.45 8.91
N ARG A 131 -6.32 6.63 8.26
CA ARG A 131 -5.96 5.82 7.09
C ARG A 131 -5.69 4.36 7.43
N VAL A 132 -5.04 4.09 8.57
CA VAL A 132 -4.83 2.71 9.02
C VAL A 132 -6.15 2.04 9.39
N ALA A 133 -7.10 2.76 10.00
CA ALA A 133 -8.43 2.23 10.27
C ALA A 133 -9.19 1.91 8.97
N GLU A 134 -9.16 2.81 7.98
CA GLU A 134 -9.76 2.59 6.66
C GLU A 134 -9.19 1.33 5.96
N VAL A 135 -7.86 1.18 5.96
CA VAL A 135 -7.20 -0.01 5.38
C VAL A 135 -7.59 -1.28 6.13
N ARG A 136 -7.58 -1.24 7.47
CA ARG A 136 -7.99 -2.37 8.31
C ARG A 136 -9.43 -2.79 8.02
N ASP A 137 -10.34 -1.83 7.95
CA ASP A 137 -11.76 -2.11 7.76
C ASP A 137 -12.02 -2.68 6.36
N MET A 138 -11.36 -2.14 5.33
CA MET A 138 -11.40 -2.69 3.97
C MET A 138 -10.89 -4.15 3.95
N MET A 139 -9.74 -4.42 4.56
CA MET A 139 -9.20 -5.79 4.64
C MET A 139 -10.13 -6.71 5.43
N GLY A 140 -10.74 -6.23 6.52
CA GLY A 140 -11.67 -6.99 7.34
C GLY A 140 -12.93 -7.40 6.56
N VAL A 141 -13.55 -6.45 5.84
CA VAL A 141 -14.71 -6.73 5.00
C VAL A 141 -14.36 -7.68 3.86
N ASN A 142 -13.24 -7.45 3.17
CA ASN A 142 -12.78 -8.33 2.08
C ASN A 142 -12.51 -9.74 2.58
N MET A 143 -11.86 -9.89 3.74
CA MET A 143 -11.60 -11.19 4.34
C MET A 143 -12.90 -11.91 4.72
N ALA A 144 -13.86 -11.23 5.34
CA ALA A 144 -15.15 -11.80 5.68
C ALA A 144 -15.92 -12.26 4.44
N ALA A 145 -15.92 -11.45 3.36
CA ALA A 145 -16.54 -11.80 2.09
C ALA A 145 -15.87 -13.01 1.44
N LEU A 146 -14.54 -13.05 1.39
CA LEU A 146 -13.79 -14.19 0.84
C LEU A 146 -14.02 -15.48 1.66
N GLN A 147 -14.08 -15.39 2.98
CA GLN A 147 -14.39 -16.53 3.85
C GLN A 147 -15.83 -17.01 3.67
N PHE A 148 -16.78 -16.10 3.42
CA PHE A 148 -18.14 -16.47 3.08
C PHE A 148 -18.20 -17.20 1.72
N LEU A 149 -17.59 -16.63 0.67
CA LEU A 149 -17.53 -17.25 -0.65
C LEU A 149 -16.86 -18.62 -0.61
N LYS A 150 -15.76 -18.76 0.13
CA LYS A 150 -15.07 -20.05 0.31
C LYS A 150 -16.00 -21.12 0.92
N ARG A 151 -16.82 -20.74 1.92
CA ARG A 151 -17.79 -21.65 2.55
C ARG A 151 -18.91 -22.05 1.58
N GLU A 152 -19.45 -21.09 0.83
CA GLU A 152 -20.49 -21.36 -0.17
C GLU A 152 -20.00 -22.28 -1.29
N VAL A 153 -18.78 -22.09 -1.77
CA VAL A 153 -18.18 -22.98 -2.78
C VAL A 153 -17.98 -24.38 -2.21
N GLY A 154 -17.41 -24.51 -1.01
CA GLY A 154 -17.23 -25.82 -0.36
C GLY A 154 -18.56 -26.56 -0.14
N ALA A 155 -19.61 -25.87 0.30
CA ALA A 155 -20.93 -26.46 0.49
C ALA A 155 -21.55 -26.96 -0.84
N ARG A 156 -21.37 -26.21 -1.94
CA ARG A 156 -21.84 -26.63 -3.27
C ARG A 156 -21.09 -27.85 -3.78
N GLU A 157 -19.76 -27.88 -3.61
CA GLU A 157 -18.93 -29.02 -4.01
C GLU A 157 -19.28 -30.28 -3.22
N GLU A 158 -19.53 -30.17 -1.91
CA GLU A 158 -20.00 -31.28 -1.08
C GLU A 158 -21.36 -31.81 -1.57
N VAL A 159 -22.33 -30.92 -1.82
CA VAL A 159 -23.65 -31.30 -2.34
C VAL A 159 -23.54 -32.00 -3.69
N GLN A 160 -22.71 -31.49 -4.61
CA GLN A 160 -22.47 -32.13 -5.91
C GLN A 160 -21.84 -33.53 -5.73
N PHE A 161 -20.87 -33.68 -4.83
CA PHE A 161 -20.25 -34.97 -4.57
C PHE A 161 -21.25 -36.02 -4.04
N PHE A 162 -22.13 -35.64 -3.12
CA PHE A 162 -23.18 -36.53 -2.62
C PHE A 162 -24.25 -36.86 -3.67
N ALA A 163 -24.62 -35.90 -4.52
CA ALA A 163 -25.54 -36.12 -5.63
C ALA A 163 -24.96 -37.15 -6.63
N ASP A 164 -23.71 -36.97 -7.06
CA ASP A 164 -23.01 -37.88 -7.97
C ASP A 164 -22.86 -39.29 -7.39
N ALA A 165 -22.55 -39.39 -6.09
CA ALA A 165 -22.44 -40.67 -5.40
C ALA A 165 -23.79 -41.40 -5.33
N THR A 166 -24.88 -40.66 -5.09
CA THR A 166 -26.24 -41.20 -5.01
C THR A 166 -26.71 -41.69 -6.38
N GLU A 167 -26.51 -40.90 -7.44
CA GLU A 167 -26.87 -41.26 -8.81
C GLU A 167 -26.15 -42.54 -9.27
N ARG A 168 -24.84 -42.65 -9.02
CA ARG A 168 -24.05 -43.86 -9.32
C ARG A 168 -24.54 -45.09 -8.55
N PHE A 169 -25.01 -44.91 -7.31
CA PHE A 169 -25.58 -46.00 -6.52
C PHE A 169 -26.93 -46.47 -7.08
N GLU A 170 -27.80 -45.53 -7.45
CA GLU A 170 -29.09 -45.83 -8.07
C GLU A 170 -28.94 -46.52 -9.43
N GLU A 171 -27.99 -46.08 -10.26
CA GLU A 171 -27.66 -46.75 -11.52
C GLU A 171 -27.22 -48.19 -11.32
N LYS A 172 -26.32 -48.45 -10.36
CA LYS A 172 -25.89 -49.82 -10.02
C LYS A 172 -27.06 -50.69 -9.56
N LYS A 173 -27.96 -50.13 -8.76
CA LYS A 173 -29.17 -50.83 -8.28
C LYS A 173 -30.14 -51.13 -9.42
N ARG A 174 -30.34 -50.19 -10.34
CA ARG A 174 -31.15 -50.39 -11.57
C ARG A 174 -30.55 -51.47 -12.46
N LYS A 175 -29.24 -51.45 -12.70
CA LYS A 175 -28.52 -52.48 -13.48
C LYS A 175 -28.67 -53.88 -12.85
N ARG A 176 -28.51 -54.00 -11.53
CA ARG A 176 -28.74 -55.28 -10.81
C ARG A 176 -30.17 -55.80 -10.97
N LYS A 177 -31.18 -54.96 -10.73
CA LYS A 177 -32.59 -55.34 -10.91
C LYS A 177 -32.91 -55.78 -12.34
N LYS A 178 -32.28 -55.15 -13.34
CA LYS A 178 -32.46 -55.51 -14.77
C LYS A 178 -31.86 -56.89 -15.05
N ASN A 179 -30.67 -57.18 -14.52
CA ASN A 179 -30.03 -58.48 -14.66
C ASN A 179 -30.79 -59.60 -13.94
N GLU A 180 -31.31 -59.36 -12.73
CA GLU A 180 -32.14 -60.35 -12.00
C GLU A 180 -33.43 -60.68 -12.77
N LYS A 181 -34.09 -59.67 -13.35
CA LYS A 181 -35.28 -59.90 -14.18
C LYS A 181 -34.98 -60.68 -15.45
N LEU A 182 -33.82 -60.44 -16.08
CA LEU A 182 -33.39 -61.20 -17.25
C LEU A 182 -33.09 -62.66 -16.90
N LEU A 183 -32.44 -62.92 -15.76
CA LEU A 183 -32.21 -64.28 -15.25
C LEU A 183 -33.51 -65.03 -14.98
N LEU A 184 -34.50 -64.37 -14.36
CA LEU A 184 -35.82 -64.94 -14.08
C LEU A 184 -36.68 -65.19 -15.34
N ALA A 185 -36.36 -64.55 -16.47
CA ALA A 185 -37.09 -64.74 -17.73
C ALA A 185 -36.49 -65.86 -18.62
N VAL A 186 -35.34 -66.41 -18.23
CA VAL A 186 -34.63 -67.48 -18.96
C VAL A 186 -34.87 -68.86 -18.32
N VAL A 187 -35.51 -68.91 -17.14
CA VAL A 187 -36.00 -70.11 -16.46
C VAL A 187 -37.49 -70.28 -16.73
#